data_AF-A0A0C2FF29-F1
#
_entry.id   AF-A0A0C2FF29-F1
#
_cell.length_a   1.000
_cell.length_b   1.000
_cell.length_c   1.000
_cell.angle_alpha   90.00
_cell.angle_beta   90.00
_cell.angle_gamma   90.00
#
_symmetry.space_group_name_H-M   'P 1'
#
loop_
_entity.id
_entity.type
_entity.pdbx_description
1 polymer ?
#
loop_
_entity_poly.entity_id
_entity_poly.type
_entity_poly.pdbx_seq_one_letter_code
_entity_poly.pdbx_strand_id
1 'polypeptide(L)'
;MVKRAEQRLAAELFAGVCKGTKYIGFQKLNKLWSWLAPAVDNLYNHMNADAYSEWQSCITDVLQRDDTRRFWWLIERFLDSMTRPAPTAWHQGM
;
A
#
# COMPACT_ATOMS: atom_id res chain seq x y z
N MET A 1 -3.71 8.43 -18.02
CA MET A 1 -4.64 7.36 -17.62
C MET A 1 -3.80 6.16 -17.24
N VAL A 2 -3.52 5.96 -15.94
CA VAL A 2 -2.78 4.78 -15.46
C VAL A 2 -3.61 3.56 -15.83
N LYS A 3 -3.04 2.64 -16.60
CA LYS A 3 -3.80 1.49 -17.13
C LYS A 3 -4.04 0.51 -15.98
N ARG A 4 -5.23 -0.10 -15.89
CA ARG A 4 -5.60 -1.10 -14.87
C ARG A 4 -4.49 -2.16 -14.63
N ALA A 5 -3.82 -2.59 -15.69
CA ALA A 5 -2.72 -3.54 -15.62
C ALA A 5 -1.50 -3.03 -14.83
N GLU A 6 -1.22 -1.72 -14.86
CA GLU A 6 -0.11 -1.09 -14.14
C GLU A 6 -0.37 -1.07 -12.64
N GLN A 7 -1.61 -0.79 -12.22
CA GLN A 7 -2.01 -0.84 -10.80
C GLN A 7 -1.96 -2.27 -10.25
N ARG A 8 -2.44 -3.24 -11.02
CA ARG A 8 -2.34 -4.66 -10.64
C ARG A 8 -0.88 -5.11 -10.52
N LEU A 9 -0.04 -4.74 -11.48
CA LEU A 9 1.40 -5.03 -11.41
C LEU A 9 2.04 -4.40 -10.16
N ALA A 10 1.70 -3.14 -9.86
CA ALA A 10 2.21 -2.45 -8.68
C ALA A 10 1.77 -3.14 -7.37
N ALA A 11 0.51 -3.57 -7.28
CA ALA A 11 -0.01 -4.30 -6.13
C ALA A 11 0.71 -5.65 -5.94
N GLU A 12 0.89 -6.43 -7.01
CA GLU A 12 1.60 -7.72 -6.95
C GLU A 12 3.08 -7.55 -6.56
N LEU A 13 3.76 -6.53 -7.11
CA LEU A 13 5.13 -6.19 -6.73
C LEU A 13 5.22 -5.82 -5.24
N PHE A 14 4.28 -5.01 -4.76
CA PHE A 14 4.19 -4.64 -3.36
C PHE A 14 3.98 -5.86 -2.47
N ALA A 15 3.03 -6.74 -2.80
CA ALA A 15 2.82 -8.00 -2.08
C ALA A 15 4.10 -8.86 -2.03
N GLY A 16 4.82 -8.97 -3.16
CA GLY A 16 6.07 -9.70 -3.24
C GLY A 16 7.15 -9.13 -2.31
N VAL A 17 7.31 -7.81 -2.31
CA VAL A 17 8.23 -7.11 -1.39
C VAL A 17 7.84 -7.37 0.06
N CYS A 18 6.57 -7.18 0.43
CA CYS A 18 6.07 -7.43 1.78
C CYS A 18 6.41 -8.84 2.25
N LYS A 19 6.07 -9.87 1.45
CA LYS A 19 6.33 -11.28 1.77
C LYS A 19 7.83 -11.60 1.88
N GLY A 20 8.68 -10.90 1.12
CA GLY A 20 10.13 -11.05 1.13
C GLY A 20 10.81 -10.46 2.38
N THR A 21 10.14 -9.61 3.15
CA THR A 21 10.73 -8.94 4.31
C THR A 21 10.83 -9.79 5.58
N LYS A 22 10.34 -11.03 5.56
CA LYS A 22 10.18 -11.89 6.76
C LYS A 22 11.46 -12.06 7.59
N TYR A 23 12.62 -12.12 6.95
CA TYR A 23 13.94 -12.35 7.59
C TYR A 23 14.84 -11.11 7.58
N ILE A 24 14.27 -9.92 7.33
CA ILE A 24 15.01 -8.66 7.28
C ILE A 24 15.02 -8.03 8.67
N GLY A 25 16.20 -7.62 9.15
CA GLY A 25 16.34 -6.90 10.42
C GLY A 25 15.72 -5.50 10.40
N PHE A 26 15.35 -4.98 11.57
CA PHE A 26 14.61 -3.73 11.75
C PHE A 26 15.17 -2.52 10.99
N GLN A 27 16.49 -2.29 11.02
CA GLN A 27 17.10 -1.13 10.36
C GLN A 27 16.91 -1.14 8.84
N LYS A 28 17.09 -2.31 8.22
CA LYS A 28 16.87 -2.48 6.77
C LYS A 28 15.38 -2.39 6.43
N LEU A 29 14.54 -2.97 7.28
CA LEU A 29 13.09 -2.91 7.14
C LEU A 29 12.59 -1.47 7.19
N ASN A 30 12.99 -0.70 8.21
CA ASN A 30 12.64 0.70 8.36
C ASN A 30 13.06 1.52 7.12
N LYS A 31 14.30 1.34 6.64
CA LYS A 31 14.79 2.03 5.44
C LYS A 31 13.97 1.71 4.19
N LEU A 32 13.57 0.45 4.01
CA LEU A 32 12.72 0.02 2.90
C LEU A 32 11.36 0.71 2.96
N TRP A 33 10.70 0.72 4.12
CA TRP A 33 9.38 1.33 4.26
C TRP A 33 9.42 2.85 4.15
N SER A 34 10.45 3.52 4.69
CA SER A 34 10.64 4.95 4.48
C SER A 34 10.82 5.29 3.00
N TRP A 35 11.55 4.46 2.25
CA TRP A 35 11.71 4.63 0.81
C TRP A 35 10.41 4.39 0.04
N LEU A 36 9.56 3.47 0.51
CA LEU A 36 8.32 3.09 -0.14
C LEU A 36 7.13 3.98 0.25
N ALA A 37 7.24 4.78 1.31
CA ALA A 37 6.17 5.67 1.79
C ALA A 37 5.60 6.61 0.70
N PRO A 38 6.40 7.26 -0.17
CA PRO A 38 5.86 8.09 -1.25
C PRO A 38 5.03 7.30 -2.29
N ALA A 39 5.28 6.00 -2.43
CA ALA A 39 4.51 5.15 -3.34
C ALA A 39 3.09 4.93 -2.82
N VAL A 40 2.90 4.86 -1.50
CA VAL A 40 1.58 4.78 -0.85
C VAL A 40 0.78 6.05 -1.09
N ASP A 41 1.42 7.22 -1.01
CA ASP A 41 0.75 8.50 -1.35
C ASP A 41 0.34 8.54 -2.83
N ASN A 42 1.18 8.03 -3.73
CA ASN A 42 0.88 7.95 -5.16
C ASN A 42 -0.29 7.00 -5.44
N LEU A 43 -0.33 5.86 -4.76
CA LEU A 43 -1.45 4.93 -4.78
C LEU A 43 -2.74 5.62 -4.36
N TYR A 44 -2.72 6.38 -3.26
CA TYR A 44 -3.90 7.07 -2.74
C TYR A 44 -4.42 8.13 -3.70
N ASN A 45 -3.52 8.91 -4.30
CA ASN A 45 -3.87 9.97 -5.25
C ASN A 45 -4.45 9.45 -6.57
N HIS A 46 -4.06 8.25 -7.01
CA HIS A 46 -4.49 7.65 -8.29
C HIS A 46 -5.50 6.52 -8.10
N MET A 47 -6.13 6.43 -6.94
CA MET A 47 -7.11 5.41 -6.62
C MET A 47 -8.35 5.52 -7.52
N ASN A 48 -8.86 4.37 -7.99
CA ASN A 48 -10.11 4.21 -8.73
C ASN A 48 -10.75 2.85 -8.37
N ALA A 49 -11.98 2.57 -8.82
CA ALA A 49 -12.69 1.32 -8.47
C ALA A 49 -11.91 0.03 -8.82
N ASP A 50 -11.30 -0.04 -10.00
CA ASP A 50 -10.53 -1.22 -10.42
C ASP A 50 -9.27 -1.39 -9.56
N ALA A 51 -8.55 -0.30 -9.29
CA ALA A 51 -7.35 -0.31 -8.45
C ALA A 51 -7.70 -0.68 -7.01
N TYR A 52 -8.83 -0.19 -6.47
CA TYR A 52 -9.27 -0.48 -5.11
C TYR A 52 -9.40 -1.99 -4.88
N SER A 53 -10.04 -2.72 -5.80
CA SER A 53 -10.22 -4.17 -5.65
C SER A 53 -8.90 -4.94 -5.63
N GLU A 54 -7.95 -4.59 -6.51
CA GLU A 54 -6.64 -5.22 -6.58
C GLU A 54 -5.80 -4.93 -5.32
N TRP A 55 -5.77 -3.66 -4.89
CA TRP A 55 -5.05 -3.25 -3.67
C TRP A 55 -5.68 -3.80 -2.39
N GLN A 56 -7.01 -3.88 -2.32
CA GLN A 56 -7.72 -4.50 -1.19
C GLN A 56 -7.30 -5.97 -1.03
N SER A 57 -7.31 -6.74 -2.13
CA SER A 57 -6.91 -8.14 -2.11
C SER A 57 -5.44 -8.30 -1.69
N CYS A 58 -4.56 -7.49 -2.28
CA CYS A 58 -3.13 -7.45 -1.96
C CYS A 58 -2.86 -7.16 -0.47
N ILE A 59 -3.46 -6.10 0.07
CA ILE A 59 -3.23 -5.69 1.47
C ILE A 59 -3.78 -6.75 2.43
N THR A 60 -4.96 -7.30 2.13
CA THR A 60 -5.58 -8.37 2.95
C THR A 60 -4.67 -9.59 3.02
N ASP A 61 -4.14 -10.05 1.89
CA ASP A 61 -3.23 -11.20 1.83
C ASP A 61 -1.93 -10.96 2.61
N VAL A 62 -1.34 -9.77 2.50
CA VAL A 62 -0.11 -9.40 3.24
C VAL A 62 -0.36 -9.36 4.74
N LEU A 63 -1.44 -8.73 5.20
CA LEU A 63 -1.73 -8.54 6.62
C LEU A 63 -2.26 -9.81 7.30
N GLN A 64 -2.90 -10.73 6.57
CA GLN A 64 -3.35 -12.01 7.11
C GLN A 64 -2.21 -13.00 7.32
N ARG A 65 -1.15 -12.91 6.50
CA ARG A 65 -0.06 -13.89 6.50
C ARG A 65 1.00 -13.63 7.58
N ASP A 66 1.34 -12.37 7.82
CA ASP A 66 2.49 -11.98 8.63
C ASP A 66 2.07 -11.07 9.80
N ASP A 67 2.89 -11.01 10.85
CA ASP A 67 2.65 -10.16 12.03
C ASP A 67 2.50 -8.68 11.61
N THR A 68 1.31 -8.12 11.83
CA THR A 68 0.93 -6.76 11.42
C THR A 68 1.86 -5.68 11.99
N ARG A 69 2.52 -5.93 13.13
CA ARG A 69 3.48 -5.00 13.74
C ARG A 69 4.69 -4.74 12.85
N ARG A 70 5.01 -5.65 11.93
CA ARG A 70 6.10 -5.48 10.95
C ARG A 70 5.77 -4.44 9.87
N PHE A 71 4.49 -4.16 9.69
CA PHE A 71 3.96 -3.22 8.72
C PHE A 71 3.42 -1.94 9.39
N TRP A 72 3.82 -1.64 10.63
CA TRP A 72 3.26 -0.49 11.37
C TRP A 72 3.40 0.83 10.59
N TRP A 73 4.54 1.09 9.95
CA TRP A 73 4.79 2.25 9.08
C TRP A 73 3.82 2.33 7.90
N LEU A 74 3.46 1.18 7.32
CA LEU A 74 2.51 1.12 6.22
C LEU A 74 1.11 1.47 6.72
N ILE A 75 0.71 0.88 7.86
CA ILE A 75 -0.58 1.12 8.50
C ILE A 75 -0.70 2.60 8.87
N GLU A 76 0.32 3.19 9.48
CA GLU A 76 0.35 4.62 9.80
C GLU A 76 0.26 5.48 8.55
N ARG A 77 1.03 5.19 7.48
CA ARG A 77 0.91 5.97 6.23
C ARG A 77 -0.47 5.86 5.60
N PHE A 78 -1.12 4.70 5.68
CA PHE A 78 -2.50 4.57 5.23
C PHE A 78 -3.45 5.41 6.07
N LEU A 79 -3.38 5.34 7.40
CA LEU A 79 -4.19 6.16 8.31
C LEU A 79 -3.97 7.67 8.06
N ASP A 80 -2.71 8.09 7.92
CA ASP A 80 -2.34 9.45 7.56
C ASP A 80 -2.87 9.86 6.19
N SER A 81 -2.91 8.96 5.21
CA SER A 81 -3.45 9.26 3.88
C SER A 81 -4.97 9.39 3.90
N MET A 82 -5.67 8.56 4.67
CA MET A 82 -7.13 8.56 4.79
C MET A 82 -7.69 9.78 5.53
N THR A 83 -6.89 10.40 6.40
CA THR A 83 -7.28 11.62 7.11
C THR A 83 -7.11 12.90 6.29
N ARG A 84 -6.42 12.82 5.13
CA ARG A 84 -6.22 13.98 4.25
C ARG A 84 -7.47 14.22 3.41
N PRO A 85 -7.82 15.48 3.12
CA PRO A 85 -8.86 15.79 2.14
C PRO A 85 -8.40 15.25 0.78
N ALA A 86 -9.06 14.20 0.32
CA ALA A 86 -8.65 13.51 -0.87
C ALA A 86 -8.82 14.38 -2.12
N PRO A 87 -7.85 14.36 -3.04
CA PRO A 87 -7.89 15.16 -4.26
C PRO A 87 -8.88 14.64 -5.31
N THR A 88 -9.41 13.41 -5.16
CA THR A 88 -10.30 12.78 -6.15
C THR A 88 -11.65 12.39 -5.53
N ALA A 89 -12.71 12.50 -6.33
CA ALA A 89 -14.10 12.24 -5.93
C ALA A 89 -14.37 10.81 -5.42
N TRP A 90 -13.48 9.86 -5.69
CA TRP A 90 -13.56 8.47 -5.21
C TRP A 90 -13.59 8.36 -3.69
N HIS A 91 -12.91 9.27 -3.00
CA HIS A 91 -12.79 9.26 -1.55
C HIS A 91 -13.96 9.94 -0.82
N GLN A 92 -14.87 10.58 -1.56
CA GLN A 92 -16.07 11.24 -1.02
C GLN A 92 -17.32 10.35 -1.07
N GLY A 93 -17.23 9.18 -1.72
CA GLY A 93 -18.37 8.29 -2.01
C GLY A 93 -18.37 6.96 -1.26
N MET A 94 -17.45 6.74 -0.31
CA MET A 94 -17.44 5.57 0.60
C MET A 94 -17.78 5.98 2.02
#